data_AF-A0A0L0FYV5-F1
#
_entry.id   AF-A0A0L0FYV5-F1
#
_cell.length_a   1.000
_cell.length_b   1.000
_cell.length_c   1.000
_cell.angle_alpha   90.00
_cell.angle_beta   90.00
_cell.angle_gamma   90.00
#
_symmetry.space_group_name_H-M   'P 1'
#
loop_
_entity.id
_entity.type
_entity.pdbx_description
1 polymer ?
#
loop_
_entity_poly.entity_id
_entity_poly.type
_entity_poly.pdbx_seq_one_letter_code
_entity_poly.pdbx_strand_id
1 'polypeptide(L)'
;MPAFDTSESHCQIIDAADVAAKFVKRIQSEVLRRGADNNPVLRGILANDDFAAKKYADWTAKTCEKTGIKFELVEVDSMSAEEAVDAANNDPSVDGIMVYYPVFGDAQDEYLRNAVSIRKDVEALCHTYRYNMYHNIRSIQLPGGGASKSLLPCTPGAIVKILEYVGVYNHNLAEGNRMYGKTIAVVNRSEVVGRPLAALCANDGAKVYSIDVDDILVFSRGNGIKLHKHEIATTDISKSAALGNADVVISGVPVKGFKALVYNRHRGS
;
A
#
# COMPACT_ATOMS: atom_id res chain seq x y z
N MET A 1 -20.86 24.98 35.97
CA MET A 1 -20.72 24.36 34.62
C MET A 1 -19.26 24.54 34.22
N PRO A 2 -18.47 23.48 34.00
CA PRO A 2 -17.11 23.66 33.54
C PRO A 2 -17.13 24.11 32.08
N ALA A 3 -16.31 25.12 31.78
CA ALA A 3 -16.14 25.70 30.46
C ALA A 3 -15.66 24.62 29.48
N PHE A 4 -16.26 24.58 28.29
CA PHE A 4 -15.75 23.79 27.18
C PHE A 4 -14.38 24.34 26.80
N ASP A 5 -13.37 23.47 26.87
CA ASP A 5 -12.03 23.73 26.36
C ASP A 5 -12.13 23.98 24.84
N THR A 6 -11.95 25.23 24.44
CA THR A 6 -11.86 25.65 23.04
C THR A 6 -10.41 25.60 22.56
N SER A 7 -9.70 24.50 22.83
CA SER A 7 -8.37 24.32 22.28
C SER A 7 -8.46 24.29 20.75
N GLU A 8 -7.81 25.25 20.09
CA GLU A 8 -7.67 25.27 18.64
C GLU A 8 -7.06 23.93 18.21
N SER A 9 -7.81 23.15 17.43
CA SER A 9 -7.31 21.89 16.88
C SER A 9 -6.27 22.21 15.80
N HIS A 10 -5.01 22.32 16.21
CA HIS A 10 -3.88 22.44 15.29
C HIS A 10 -3.71 21.12 14.52
N CYS A 11 -4.09 21.13 13.25
CA CYS A 11 -3.81 20.02 12.35
C CYS A 11 -2.32 20.02 12.02
N GLN A 12 -1.63 18.93 12.36
CA GLN A 12 -0.24 18.73 11.96
C GLN A 12 -0.19 18.15 10.55
N ILE A 13 0.55 18.81 9.66
CA ILE A 13 0.87 18.30 8.34
C ILE A 13 2.16 17.47 8.44
N ILE A 14 2.14 16.27 7.90
CA ILE A 14 3.30 15.36 7.89
C ILE A 14 3.67 15.08 6.44
N ASP A 15 4.93 15.34 6.09
CA ASP A 15 5.45 15.05 4.76
C ASP A 15 5.77 13.56 4.63
N ALA A 16 5.39 12.95 3.51
CA ALA A 16 5.74 11.57 3.21
C ALA A 16 7.27 11.36 3.15
N ALA A 17 8.02 12.39 2.76
CA ALA A 17 9.49 12.39 2.74
C ALA A 17 10.08 12.17 4.14
N ASP A 18 9.48 12.75 5.18
CA ASP A 18 9.94 12.59 6.57
C ASP A 18 9.78 11.14 7.04
N VAL A 19 8.65 10.52 6.71
CA VAL A 19 8.38 9.11 7.02
C VAL A 19 9.36 8.20 6.26
N ALA A 20 9.63 8.52 4.99
CA ALA A 20 10.51 7.75 4.12
C ALA A 20 11.99 7.84 4.52
N ALA A 21 12.44 8.96 5.09
CA ALA A 21 13.86 9.25 5.35
C ALA A 21 14.56 8.16 6.18
N LYS A 22 13.90 7.59 7.20
CA LYS A 22 14.46 6.50 8.01
C LYS A 22 14.67 5.22 7.20
N PHE A 23 13.78 4.93 6.25
CA PHE A 23 13.88 3.75 5.39
C PHE A 23 14.95 3.93 4.33
N VAL A 24 15.06 5.12 3.72
CA VAL A 24 16.13 5.45 2.76
C VAL A 24 17.51 5.23 3.38
N LYS A 25 17.76 5.74 4.59
CA LYS A 25 19.03 5.53 5.31
C LYS A 25 19.32 4.05 5.58
N ARG A 26 18.29 3.29 5.98
CA ARG A 26 18.42 1.84 6.21
C ARG A 26 18.76 1.11 4.91
N ILE A 27 18.05 1.39 3.82
CA ILE A 27 18.28 0.76 2.51
C ILE A 27 19.70 1.07 2.03
N GLN A 28 20.14 2.32 2.11
CA GLN A 28 21.51 2.72 1.76
C GLN A 28 22.55 1.90 2.55
N SER A 29 22.33 1.70 3.85
CA SER A 29 23.22 0.90 4.70
C SER A 29 23.21 -0.61 4.34
N GLU A 30 22.08 -1.16 3.89
CA GLU A 30 22.00 -2.54 3.38
C GLU A 30 22.71 -2.69 2.03
N VAL A 31 22.49 -1.75 1.10
CA VAL A 31 23.14 -1.75 -0.22
C VAL A 31 24.66 -1.65 -0.08
N LEU A 32 25.16 -0.73 0.75
CA LEU A 32 26.59 -0.60 1.03
C LEU A 32 27.21 -1.90 1.58
N ARG A 33 26.46 -2.65 2.41
CA ARG A 33 26.94 -3.93 2.96
C ARG A 33 27.06 -5.05 1.93
N ARG A 34 26.38 -4.96 0.79
CA ARG A 34 26.52 -5.93 -0.31
C ARG A 34 27.84 -5.78 -1.07
N GLY A 35 28.49 -4.62 -0.97
CA GLY A 35 29.67 -4.25 -1.75
C GLY A 35 29.29 -3.65 -3.11
N ALA A 36 30.15 -2.77 -3.64
CA ALA A 36 29.87 -1.98 -4.83
C ALA A 36 29.55 -2.81 -6.09
N ASP A 37 30.15 -4.01 -6.19
CA ASP A 37 29.98 -4.90 -7.34
C ASP A 37 28.67 -5.72 -7.30
N ASN A 38 27.92 -5.68 -6.19
CA ASN A 38 26.70 -6.46 -5.97
C ASN A 38 25.47 -5.58 -5.68
N ASN A 39 25.45 -4.36 -6.22
CA ASN A 39 24.29 -3.48 -6.08
C ASN A 39 23.06 -4.09 -6.77
N PRO A 40 21.89 -4.10 -6.13
CA PRO A 40 20.67 -4.61 -6.75
C PRO A 40 20.30 -3.79 -8.00
N VAL A 41 19.74 -4.47 -8.98
CA VAL A 41 19.19 -3.85 -10.19
C VAL A 41 17.67 -3.89 -10.16
N LEU A 42 17.05 -2.72 -10.20
CA LEU A 42 15.62 -2.53 -10.36
C LEU A 42 15.31 -2.10 -11.80
N ARG A 43 14.52 -2.92 -12.51
CA ARG A 43 14.01 -2.62 -13.85
C ARG A 43 12.61 -2.01 -13.75
N GLY A 44 12.45 -0.77 -14.17
CA GLY A 44 11.16 -0.11 -14.32
C GLY A 44 10.64 -0.26 -15.75
N ILE A 45 9.37 -0.64 -15.92
CA ILE A 45 8.70 -0.79 -17.22
C ILE A 45 7.59 0.25 -17.31
N LEU A 46 7.81 1.28 -18.12
CA LEU A 46 6.87 2.35 -18.37
C LEU A 46 6.25 2.15 -19.76
N ALA A 47 4.94 1.92 -19.80
CA ALA A 47 4.22 1.58 -21.02
C ALA A 47 2.99 2.45 -21.25
N ASN A 48 3.04 3.69 -20.74
CA ASN A 48 2.01 4.71 -20.91
C ASN A 48 2.65 6.11 -21.03
N ASP A 49 1.87 7.04 -21.59
CA ASP A 49 2.28 8.44 -21.77
C ASP A 49 1.82 9.37 -20.65
N ASP A 50 1.35 8.84 -19.53
CA ASP A 50 0.87 9.66 -18.43
C ASP A 50 2.03 10.45 -17.80
N PHE A 51 1.87 11.77 -17.76
CA PHE A 51 2.82 12.67 -17.12
C PHE A 51 3.04 12.32 -15.64
N ALA A 52 2.00 11.86 -14.94
CA ALA A 52 2.12 11.44 -13.55
C ALA A 52 2.99 10.18 -13.41
N ALA A 53 2.84 9.20 -14.31
CA ALA A 53 3.66 7.99 -14.33
C ALA A 53 5.13 8.31 -14.65
N LYS A 54 5.39 9.16 -15.64
CA LYS A 54 6.75 9.65 -15.97
C LYS A 54 7.40 10.35 -14.77
N LYS A 55 6.66 11.21 -14.07
CA LYS A 55 7.14 11.85 -12.83
C LYS A 55 7.42 10.87 -11.71
N TYR A 56 6.57 9.86 -11.55
CA TYR A 56 6.80 8.82 -10.56
C TYR A 56 8.07 8.01 -10.89
N ALA A 57 8.30 7.68 -12.15
CA ALA A 57 9.53 7.03 -12.61
C ALA A 57 10.79 7.87 -12.33
N ASP A 58 10.73 9.18 -12.57
CA ASP A 58 11.82 10.12 -12.22
C ASP A 58 12.13 10.08 -10.71
N TRP A 59 11.11 10.04 -9.85
CA TRP A 59 11.29 9.99 -8.40
C TRP A 59 11.85 8.64 -7.94
N THR A 60 11.42 7.54 -8.56
CA THR A 60 11.99 6.21 -8.34
C THR A 60 13.47 6.22 -8.69
N ALA A 61 13.85 6.71 -9.88
CA ALA A 61 15.23 6.81 -10.33
C ALA A 61 16.12 7.59 -9.34
N LYS A 62 15.67 8.78 -8.92
CA LYS A 62 16.39 9.60 -7.93
C LYS A 62 16.52 8.93 -6.57
N THR A 63 15.54 8.13 -6.17
CA THR A 63 15.58 7.41 -4.88
C THR A 63 16.54 6.22 -4.96
N CYS A 64 16.53 5.49 -6.08
CA CYS A 64 17.49 4.43 -6.36
C CYS A 64 18.92 4.96 -6.36
N GLU A 65 19.18 6.09 -7.03
CA GLU A 65 20.49 6.76 -7.04
C GLU A 65 20.96 7.09 -5.61
N LYS A 66 20.09 7.71 -4.80
CA LYS A 66 20.40 8.04 -3.39
C LYS A 66 20.69 6.82 -2.51
N THR A 67 20.11 5.67 -2.84
CA THR A 67 20.24 4.43 -2.06
C THR A 67 21.33 3.50 -2.59
N GLY A 68 21.91 3.78 -3.76
CA GLY A 68 22.89 2.92 -4.43
C GLY A 68 22.27 1.75 -5.20
N ILE A 69 20.94 1.73 -5.35
CA ILE A 69 20.24 0.73 -6.19
C ILE A 69 20.42 1.15 -7.65
N LYS A 70 20.85 0.23 -8.51
CA LYS A 70 20.92 0.49 -9.94
C LYS A 70 19.50 0.48 -10.50
N PHE A 71 19.09 1.56 -11.16
CA PHE A 71 17.77 1.67 -11.78
C PHE A 71 17.90 1.75 -13.29
N GLU A 72 17.09 0.95 -13.98
CA GLU A 72 17.02 0.91 -15.44
C GLU A 72 15.55 1.11 -15.84
N LEU A 73 15.25 2.19 -16.55
CA LEU A 73 13.91 2.44 -17.08
C LEU A 73 13.85 1.92 -18.52
N VAL A 74 12.84 1.12 -18.81
CA VAL A 74 12.50 0.66 -20.16
C VAL A 74 11.15 1.28 -20.52
N GLU A 75 11.16 2.12 -21.55
CA GLU A 75 9.98 2.72 -22.14
C GLU A 75 9.58 1.90 -23.38
N VAL A 76 8.34 1.41 -23.41
CA VAL A 76 7.81 0.58 -24.49
C VAL A 76 6.37 0.99 -24.81
N ASP A 77 5.87 0.61 -25.97
CA ASP A 77 4.43 0.67 -26.25
C ASP A 77 3.67 -0.28 -25.33
N SER A 78 2.41 0.04 -25.01
CA SER A 78 1.54 -0.81 -24.17
C SER A 78 1.46 -2.25 -24.67
N MET A 79 1.42 -2.44 -25.99
CA MET A 79 1.39 -3.77 -26.63
C MET A 79 2.67 -4.59 -26.45
N SER A 80 3.80 -3.96 -26.12
CA SER A 80 5.09 -4.62 -25.87
C SER A 80 5.41 -4.75 -24.37
N ALA A 81 4.48 -4.37 -23.49
CA ALA A 81 4.70 -4.40 -22.04
C ALA A 81 4.93 -5.83 -21.51
N GLU A 82 4.20 -6.82 -22.03
CA GLU A 82 4.36 -8.23 -21.65
C GLU A 82 5.76 -8.76 -22.05
N GLU A 83 6.19 -8.49 -23.29
CA GLU A 83 7.51 -8.88 -23.78
C GLU A 83 8.65 -8.26 -22.93
N ALA A 84 8.48 -7.00 -22.51
CA ALA A 84 9.43 -6.33 -21.63
C ALA A 84 9.47 -6.97 -20.22
N VAL A 85 8.32 -7.37 -19.68
CA VAL A 85 8.23 -8.11 -18.40
C VAL A 85 8.93 -9.46 -18.54
N ASP A 86 8.69 -10.20 -19.62
CA ASP A 86 9.30 -11.51 -19.86
C ASP A 86 10.82 -11.42 -20.05
N ALA A 87 11.29 -10.42 -20.78
CA ALA A 87 12.73 -10.15 -20.89
C ALA A 87 13.35 -9.88 -19.51
N ALA A 88 12.73 -9.04 -18.70
CA ALA A 88 13.22 -8.71 -17.35
C ALA A 88 13.14 -9.90 -16.38
N ASN A 89 12.12 -10.75 -16.51
CA ASN A 89 11.99 -11.98 -15.73
C ASN A 89 13.16 -12.92 -15.97
N ASN A 90 13.57 -13.08 -17.22
CA ASN A 90 14.62 -14.01 -17.65
C ASN A 90 16.04 -13.45 -17.55
N ASP A 91 16.21 -12.13 -17.41
CA ASP A 91 17.51 -11.49 -17.24
C ASP A 91 18.11 -11.75 -15.83
N PRO A 92 19.21 -12.53 -15.70
CA PRO A 92 19.80 -12.83 -14.40
C PRO A 92 20.45 -11.61 -13.73
N SER A 93 20.67 -10.51 -14.44
CA SER A 93 21.20 -9.26 -13.89
C SER A 93 20.13 -8.39 -13.22
N VAL A 94 18.84 -8.68 -13.44
CA VAL A 94 17.72 -7.93 -12.86
C VAL A 94 17.24 -8.61 -11.57
N ASP A 95 17.33 -7.92 -10.44
CA ASP A 95 16.87 -8.40 -9.13
C ASP A 95 15.39 -8.07 -8.86
N GLY A 96 14.89 -6.97 -9.41
CA GLY A 96 13.54 -6.48 -9.16
C GLY A 96 12.90 -5.85 -10.41
N ILE A 97 11.58 -5.97 -10.51
CA ILE A 97 10.75 -5.45 -11.61
C ILE A 97 9.62 -4.61 -11.02
N MET A 98 9.41 -3.45 -11.60
CA MET A 98 8.31 -2.54 -11.29
C MET A 98 7.63 -2.10 -12.59
N VAL A 99 6.31 -2.15 -12.65
CA VAL A 99 5.52 -1.77 -13.82
C VAL A 99 4.68 -0.54 -13.48
N TYR A 100 4.74 0.49 -14.32
CA TYR A 100 3.98 1.73 -14.09
C TYR A 100 2.56 1.60 -14.65
N TYR A 101 1.59 1.36 -13.76
CA TYR A 101 0.16 1.27 -14.10
C TYR A 101 -0.54 2.64 -14.13
N PRO A 102 -1.66 2.78 -14.87
CA PRO A 102 -2.26 1.78 -15.76
C PRO A 102 -1.44 1.60 -17.05
N VAL A 103 -1.41 0.36 -17.59
CA VAL A 103 -0.83 0.10 -18.92
C VAL A 103 -1.96 0.09 -19.96
N PHE A 104 -2.97 -0.73 -19.71
CA PHE A 104 -4.19 -0.81 -20.52
C PHE A 104 -5.39 -0.16 -19.83
N GLY A 105 -5.39 -0.09 -18.50
CA GLY A 105 -6.49 0.49 -17.71
C GLY A 105 -7.69 -0.43 -17.54
N ASP A 106 -7.55 -1.71 -17.85
CA ASP A 106 -8.59 -2.74 -17.74
C ASP A 106 -8.05 -4.03 -17.06
N ALA A 107 -8.71 -5.16 -17.27
CA ALA A 107 -8.31 -6.45 -16.72
C ALA A 107 -6.94 -6.96 -17.22
N GLN A 108 -6.41 -6.43 -18.33
CA GLN A 108 -5.08 -6.80 -18.84
C GLN A 108 -3.97 -6.34 -17.89
N ASP A 109 -4.17 -5.24 -17.16
CA ASP A 109 -3.23 -4.82 -16.11
C ASP A 109 -3.11 -5.87 -15.00
N GLU A 110 -4.20 -6.57 -14.69
CA GLU A 110 -4.21 -7.66 -13.71
C GLU A 110 -3.47 -8.88 -14.24
N TYR A 111 -3.62 -9.20 -15.52
CA TYR A 111 -2.81 -10.22 -16.18
C TYR A 111 -1.31 -9.86 -16.09
N LEU A 112 -0.94 -8.63 -16.43
CA LEU A 112 0.46 -8.19 -16.42
C LEU A 112 1.08 -8.22 -15.00
N ARG A 113 0.32 -7.87 -13.95
CA ARG A 113 0.77 -8.02 -12.54
C ARG A 113 1.15 -9.46 -12.19
N ASN A 114 0.44 -10.43 -12.77
CA ASN A 114 0.67 -11.84 -12.53
C ASN A 114 1.77 -12.43 -13.42
N ALA A 115 2.13 -11.75 -14.52
CA ALA A 115 3.26 -12.12 -15.37
C ALA A 115 4.62 -11.78 -14.72
N VAL A 116 4.69 -10.78 -13.83
CA VAL A 116 5.92 -10.46 -13.10
C VAL A 116 6.32 -11.63 -12.18
N SER A 117 7.56 -12.08 -12.29
CA SER A 117 8.08 -13.18 -11.45
C SER A 117 7.93 -12.84 -9.97
N ILE A 118 7.39 -13.77 -9.19
CA ILE A 118 7.25 -13.61 -7.73
C ILE A 118 8.57 -13.27 -7.03
N ARG A 119 9.71 -13.71 -7.57
CA ARG A 119 11.04 -13.41 -7.01
C ARG A 119 11.52 -11.98 -7.29
N LYS A 120 10.95 -11.33 -8.31
CA LYS A 120 11.32 -9.99 -8.77
C LYS A 120 10.21 -8.95 -8.60
N ASP A 121 8.99 -9.35 -8.23
CA ASP A 121 7.87 -8.45 -7.97
C ASP A 121 8.11 -7.63 -6.69
N VAL A 122 8.69 -6.43 -6.84
CA VAL A 122 9.08 -5.57 -5.71
C VAL A 122 7.90 -4.83 -5.08
N GLU A 123 6.80 -4.70 -5.82
CA GLU A 123 5.58 -4.04 -5.37
C GLU A 123 4.57 -5.00 -4.75
N ALA A 124 4.85 -6.31 -4.83
CA ALA A 124 4.05 -7.41 -4.30
C ALA A 124 2.60 -7.41 -4.84
N LEU A 125 2.47 -7.15 -6.15
CA LEU A 125 1.19 -7.03 -6.84
C LEU A 125 0.68 -8.33 -7.44
N CYS A 126 1.51 -9.36 -7.58
CA CYS A 126 1.04 -10.66 -8.05
C CYS A 126 0.00 -11.28 -7.09
N HIS A 127 -0.83 -12.17 -7.62
CA HIS A 127 -1.92 -12.80 -6.89
C HIS A 127 -1.44 -13.51 -5.62
N THR A 128 -0.29 -14.18 -5.67
CA THR A 128 0.26 -14.94 -4.54
C THR A 128 0.53 -14.05 -3.33
N TYR A 129 1.15 -12.87 -3.52
CA TYR A 129 1.40 -11.97 -2.41
C TYR A 129 0.11 -11.39 -1.81
N ARG A 130 -0.86 -11.03 -2.66
CA ARG A 130 -2.19 -10.57 -2.22
C ARG A 130 -2.96 -11.67 -1.47
N TYR A 131 -2.95 -12.89 -1.99
CA TYR A 131 -3.54 -14.06 -1.33
C TYR A 131 -2.92 -14.25 0.07
N ASN A 132 -1.59 -14.29 0.15
CA ASN A 132 -0.89 -14.47 1.40
C ASN A 132 -1.21 -13.37 2.41
N MET A 133 -1.28 -12.11 1.96
CA MET A 133 -1.69 -10.99 2.79
C MET A 133 -3.09 -11.20 3.37
N TYR A 134 -4.09 -11.55 2.54
CA TYR A 134 -5.46 -11.75 3.03
C TYR A 134 -5.58 -12.91 4.02
N HIS A 135 -4.73 -13.93 3.88
CA HIS A 135 -4.69 -15.12 4.71
C HIS A 135 -3.66 -15.06 5.85
N ASN A 136 -3.02 -13.91 6.09
CA ASN A 136 -1.94 -13.72 7.07
C ASN A 136 -0.79 -14.73 6.96
N ILE A 137 -0.50 -15.20 5.74
CA ILE A 137 0.64 -16.08 5.45
C ILE A 137 1.89 -15.23 5.37
N ARG A 138 2.83 -15.45 6.29
CA ARG A 138 4.03 -14.60 6.46
C ARG A 138 5.26 -15.09 5.71
N SER A 139 5.21 -16.29 5.13
CA SER A 139 6.34 -16.90 4.43
C SER A 139 5.92 -17.55 3.12
N ILE A 140 6.77 -17.46 2.12
CA ILE A 140 6.67 -18.20 0.86
C ILE A 140 7.83 -19.20 0.75
N GLN A 141 7.53 -20.38 0.22
CA GLN A 141 8.57 -21.32 -0.21
C GLN A 141 9.08 -20.89 -1.58
N LEU A 142 10.39 -20.82 -1.76
CA LEU A 142 10.99 -20.45 -3.04
C LEU A 142 11.22 -21.71 -3.90
N PRO A 143 11.06 -21.61 -5.23
CA PRO A 143 11.50 -22.67 -6.15
C PRO A 143 13.00 -22.93 -5.95
N GLY A 144 13.38 -24.18 -5.68
CA GLY A 144 14.78 -24.57 -5.37
C GLY A 144 15.08 -24.78 -3.88
N GLY A 145 14.10 -24.58 -2.99
CA GLY A 145 14.22 -24.79 -1.56
C GLY A 145 14.51 -23.50 -0.77
N GLY A 146 14.08 -23.49 0.49
CA GLY A 146 14.18 -22.32 1.38
C GLY A 146 12.90 -21.50 1.45
N ALA A 147 12.79 -20.70 2.52
CA ALA A 147 11.65 -19.84 2.78
C ALA A 147 12.07 -18.37 2.81
N SER A 148 11.26 -17.51 2.19
CA SER A 148 11.37 -16.05 2.30
C SER A 148 10.13 -15.47 2.96
N LYS A 149 10.21 -14.23 3.45
CA LYS A 149 9.02 -13.51 3.92
C LYS A 149 8.11 -13.22 2.73
N SER A 150 6.81 -13.44 2.91
CA SER A 150 5.81 -12.97 1.94
C SER A 150 5.80 -11.45 1.99
N LEU A 151 6.04 -10.79 0.84
CA LEU A 151 5.91 -9.35 0.73
C LEU A 151 4.45 -8.93 0.86
N LEU A 152 4.24 -7.67 1.24
CA LEU A 152 2.94 -7.02 1.29
C LEU A 152 2.90 -5.95 0.18
N PRO A 153 1.73 -5.71 -0.45
CA PRO A 153 1.63 -4.70 -1.49
C PRO A 153 2.15 -3.34 -1.00
N CYS A 154 3.01 -2.70 -1.80
CA CYS A 154 3.81 -1.57 -1.36
C CYS A 154 2.96 -0.38 -0.89
N THR A 155 1.88 -0.03 -1.59
CA THR A 155 1.00 1.09 -1.26
C THR A 155 0.25 0.92 0.06
N PRO A 156 -0.54 -0.15 0.29
CA PRO A 156 -1.18 -0.34 1.58
C PRO A 156 -0.14 -0.56 2.71
N GLY A 157 1.01 -1.17 2.40
CA GLY A 157 2.13 -1.28 3.35
C GLY A 157 2.73 0.08 3.74
N ALA A 158 2.89 1.00 2.78
CA ALA A 158 3.39 2.35 3.02
C ALA A 158 2.41 3.16 3.90
N ILE A 159 1.11 3.04 3.63
CA ILE A 159 0.07 3.68 4.46
C ILE A 159 0.14 3.14 5.90
N VAL A 160 0.26 1.83 6.09
CA VAL A 160 0.48 1.24 7.41
C VAL A 160 1.72 1.81 8.10
N LYS A 161 2.83 2.03 7.38
CA LYS A 161 4.03 2.67 7.94
C LYS A 161 3.84 4.14 8.29
N ILE A 162 3.00 4.87 7.57
CA ILE A 162 2.58 6.22 7.94
C ILE A 162 1.73 6.16 9.21
N LEU A 163 0.75 5.26 9.31
CA LEU A 163 -0.08 5.08 10.51
C LEU A 163 0.75 4.75 11.76
N GLU A 164 1.78 3.91 11.60
CA GLU A 164 2.76 3.62 12.65
C GLU A 164 3.54 4.88 13.05
N TYR A 165 4.00 5.67 12.07
CA TYR A 165 4.74 6.91 12.32
C TYR A 165 3.91 7.98 13.05
N VAL A 166 2.63 8.13 12.72
CA VAL A 166 1.75 9.15 13.31
C VAL A 166 1.10 8.72 14.63
N GLY A 167 1.47 7.56 15.18
CA GLY A 167 1.04 7.12 16.51
C GLY A 167 -0.34 6.45 16.57
N VAL A 168 -0.88 5.97 15.44
CA VAL A 168 -2.13 5.16 15.45
C VAL A 168 -1.88 3.80 16.10
N TYR A 169 -0.66 3.28 15.99
CA TYR A 169 -0.21 2.01 16.56
C TYR A 169 0.06 2.11 18.06
N ASN A 170 -0.54 1.21 18.85
CA ASN A 170 -0.21 1.03 20.25
C ASN A 170 0.86 -0.07 20.42
N HIS A 171 2.10 0.33 20.64
CA HIS A 171 3.25 -0.58 20.80
C HIS A 171 3.25 -1.37 22.13
N ASN A 172 2.34 -1.06 23.06
CA ASN A 172 2.14 -1.88 24.28
C ASN A 172 1.31 -3.14 24.01
N LEU A 173 0.68 -3.24 22.84
CA LEU A 173 -0.08 -4.41 22.41
C LEU A 173 0.80 -5.38 21.61
N ALA A 174 0.42 -6.66 21.63
CA ALA A 174 1.08 -7.69 20.85
C ALA A 174 1.02 -7.40 19.33
N GLU A 175 2.01 -7.88 18.59
CA GLU A 175 2.01 -7.82 17.12
C GLU A 175 0.77 -8.52 16.54
N GLY A 176 0.17 -7.91 15.51
CA GLY A 176 -1.11 -8.35 14.97
C GLY A 176 -2.32 -7.89 15.80
N ASN A 177 -2.14 -7.03 16.80
CA ASN A 177 -3.23 -6.40 17.54
C ASN A 177 -2.97 -4.92 17.87
N ARG A 178 -2.02 -4.28 17.19
CA ARG A 178 -1.53 -2.94 17.58
C ARG A 178 -2.50 -1.82 17.24
N MET A 179 -3.50 -2.08 16.40
CA MET A 179 -4.60 -1.16 16.10
C MET A 179 -5.89 -1.49 16.87
N TYR A 180 -5.84 -2.36 17.88
CA TYR A 180 -7.03 -2.70 18.65
C TYR A 180 -7.70 -1.46 19.27
N GLY A 181 -9.02 -1.38 19.13
CA GLY A 181 -9.82 -0.25 19.59
C GLY A 181 -9.81 0.97 18.66
N LYS A 182 -9.07 0.92 17.54
CA LYS A 182 -9.13 1.96 16.49
C LYS A 182 -10.24 1.66 15.49
N THR A 183 -10.94 2.71 15.08
CA THR A 183 -11.90 2.70 13.97
C THR A 183 -11.33 3.47 12.79
N ILE A 184 -11.21 2.82 11.64
CA ILE A 184 -10.61 3.40 10.43
C ILE A 184 -11.65 3.44 9.32
N ALA A 185 -11.77 4.54 8.59
CA ALA A 185 -12.55 4.62 7.37
C ALA A 185 -11.62 4.66 6.16
N VAL A 186 -11.78 3.70 5.25
CA VAL A 186 -11.06 3.65 3.97
C VAL A 186 -12.04 4.00 2.86
N VAL A 187 -11.85 5.16 2.23
CA VAL A 187 -12.66 5.68 1.12
C VAL A 187 -12.00 5.32 -0.20
N ASN A 188 -12.18 4.06 -0.58
CA ASN A 188 -11.79 3.35 -1.80
C ASN A 188 -11.85 1.84 -1.47
N ARG A 189 -12.36 0.99 -2.37
CA ARG A 189 -12.32 -0.48 -2.21
C ARG A 189 -11.72 -1.21 -3.41
N SER A 190 -10.79 -0.56 -4.13
CA SER A 190 -10.05 -1.17 -5.23
C SER A 190 -9.23 -2.38 -4.77
N GLU A 191 -9.04 -3.32 -5.68
CA GLU A 191 -8.23 -4.53 -5.45
C GLU A 191 -6.74 -4.25 -5.28
N VAL A 192 -6.27 -3.07 -5.71
CA VAL A 192 -4.85 -2.68 -5.65
C VAL A 192 -4.50 -2.01 -4.32
N VAL A 193 -5.41 -1.20 -3.75
CA VAL A 193 -5.10 -0.39 -2.56
C VAL A 193 -6.18 -0.49 -1.49
N GLY A 194 -7.43 -0.18 -1.83
CA GLY A 194 -8.50 0.01 -0.84
C GLY A 194 -8.81 -1.24 -0.02
N ARG A 195 -9.17 -2.34 -0.71
CA ARG A 195 -9.49 -3.61 -0.06
C ARG A 195 -8.28 -4.24 0.64
N PRO A 196 -7.06 -4.26 0.04
CA PRO A 196 -5.85 -4.67 0.74
C PRO A 196 -5.57 -3.91 2.04
N LEU A 197 -5.70 -2.58 2.02
CA LEU A 197 -5.47 -1.74 3.19
C LEU A 197 -6.48 -2.02 4.30
N ALA A 198 -7.77 -2.15 3.94
CA ALA A 198 -8.81 -2.47 4.90
C ALA A 198 -8.55 -3.81 5.61
N ALA A 199 -8.14 -4.83 4.84
CA ALA A 199 -7.77 -6.13 5.38
C ALA A 199 -6.53 -6.07 6.29
N LEU A 200 -5.47 -5.34 5.91
CA LEU A 200 -4.27 -5.18 6.75
C LEU A 200 -4.58 -4.54 8.10
N CYS A 201 -5.33 -3.44 8.09
CA CYS A 201 -5.74 -2.74 9.32
C CYS A 201 -6.64 -3.63 10.20
N ALA A 202 -7.60 -4.34 9.61
CA ALA A 202 -8.49 -5.24 10.34
C ALA A 202 -7.74 -6.44 10.95
N ASN A 203 -6.79 -7.00 10.21
CA ASN A 203 -5.91 -8.07 10.69
C ASN A 203 -5.01 -7.64 11.86
N ASP A 204 -4.75 -6.34 12.00
CA ASP A 204 -3.98 -5.76 13.12
C ASP A 204 -4.87 -5.24 14.27
N GLY A 205 -6.17 -5.57 14.23
CA GLY A 205 -7.12 -5.35 15.33
C GLY A 205 -8.06 -4.15 15.17
N ALA A 206 -7.92 -3.35 14.10
CA ALA A 206 -8.85 -2.24 13.86
C ALA A 206 -10.24 -2.73 13.44
N LYS A 207 -11.27 -1.92 13.73
CA LYS A 207 -12.53 -1.96 13.00
C LYS A 207 -12.40 -1.05 11.78
N VAL A 208 -12.69 -1.54 10.58
CA VAL A 208 -12.53 -0.75 9.37
C VAL A 208 -13.84 -0.62 8.60
N TYR A 209 -14.28 0.60 8.35
CA TYR A 209 -15.33 0.92 7.38
C TYR A 209 -14.71 1.04 5.99
N SER A 210 -14.91 0.03 5.15
CA SER A 210 -14.52 0.04 3.75
C SER A 210 -15.65 0.64 2.91
N ILE A 211 -15.47 1.89 2.50
CA ILE A 211 -16.47 2.69 1.81
C ILE A 211 -16.20 2.65 0.30
N ASP A 212 -17.22 2.27 -0.45
CA ASP A 212 -17.23 2.29 -1.92
C ASP A 212 -18.35 3.21 -2.43
N VAL A 213 -18.57 3.25 -3.74
CA VAL A 213 -19.60 4.07 -4.37
C VAL A 213 -21.00 3.64 -3.92
N ASP A 214 -21.24 2.33 -3.86
CA ASP A 214 -22.59 1.77 -3.71
C ASP A 214 -22.93 1.38 -2.26
N ASP A 215 -21.94 1.00 -1.46
CA ASP A 215 -22.16 0.45 -0.13
C ASP A 215 -20.97 0.67 0.84
N ILE A 216 -21.17 0.22 2.08
CA ILE A 216 -20.15 0.20 3.12
C ILE A 216 -20.06 -1.22 3.69
N LEU A 217 -18.83 -1.72 3.76
CA LEU A 217 -18.52 -2.98 4.42
C LEU A 217 -17.73 -2.73 5.69
N VAL A 218 -17.93 -3.57 6.71
CA VAL A 218 -17.17 -3.56 7.95
C VAL A 218 -16.18 -4.71 7.91
N PHE A 219 -14.90 -4.38 7.95
CA PHE A 219 -13.81 -5.34 8.11
C PHE A 219 -13.43 -5.36 9.59
N SER A 220 -13.30 -6.56 10.15
CA SER A 220 -12.83 -6.78 11.51
C SER A 220 -11.89 -7.96 11.56
N ARG A 221 -11.16 -8.09 12.67
CA ARG A 221 -10.39 -9.31 12.94
C ARG A 221 -11.33 -10.53 12.91
N GLY A 222 -10.87 -11.63 12.30
CA GLY A 222 -11.61 -12.88 12.34
C GLY A 222 -11.76 -13.43 13.75
N ASN A 223 -12.93 -13.97 14.07
CA ASN A 223 -13.24 -14.55 15.35
C ASN A 223 -12.92 -16.05 15.38
N GLY A 224 -12.11 -16.47 16.37
CA GLY A 224 -11.83 -17.88 16.65
C GLY A 224 -10.46 -18.40 16.21
N ILE A 225 -10.08 -19.57 16.75
CA ILE A 225 -8.75 -20.19 16.61
C ILE A 225 -8.43 -20.60 15.16
N LYS A 226 -9.46 -20.77 14.31
CA LYS A 226 -9.34 -21.29 12.94
C LYS A 226 -9.33 -20.22 11.84
N LEU A 227 -9.73 -18.98 12.12
CA LEU A 227 -9.83 -17.93 11.11
C LEU A 227 -8.59 -17.05 11.16
N HIS A 228 -7.61 -17.37 10.31
CA HIS A 228 -6.42 -16.55 10.12
C HIS A 228 -6.66 -15.31 9.24
N LYS A 229 -7.90 -15.04 8.81
CA LYS A 229 -8.26 -13.91 7.92
C LYS A 229 -9.26 -12.97 8.60
N HIS A 230 -9.29 -11.73 8.14
CA HIS A 230 -10.33 -10.75 8.45
C HIS A 230 -11.73 -11.26 8.09
N GLU A 231 -12.72 -10.79 8.84
CA GLU A 231 -14.14 -10.96 8.56
C GLU A 231 -14.68 -9.72 7.85
N ILE A 232 -15.69 -9.92 7.01
CA ILE A 232 -16.38 -8.86 6.27
C ILE A 232 -17.87 -8.99 6.55
N ALA A 233 -18.49 -7.91 6.98
CA ALA A 233 -19.93 -7.81 7.19
C ALA A 233 -20.51 -6.60 6.45
N THR A 234 -21.76 -6.69 6.02
CA THR A 234 -22.51 -5.54 5.50
C THR A 234 -22.98 -4.64 6.64
N THR A 235 -23.30 -3.38 6.33
CA THR A 235 -23.85 -2.44 7.31
C THR A 235 -24.74 -1.40 6.64
N ASP A 236 -25.78 -0.96 7.35
CA ASP A 236 -26.69 0.10 6.90
C ASP A 236 -26.26 1.50 7.38
N ILE A 237 -25.06 1.63 7.97
CA ILE A 237 -24.55 2.93 8.41
C ILE A 237 -24.35 3.85 7.21
N SER A 238 -24.72 5.13 7.35
CA SER A 238 -24.44 6.11 6.30
C SER A 238 -22.95 6.42 6.22
N LYS A 239 -22.47 6.85 5.05
CA LYS A 239 -21.09 7.33 4.85
C LYS A 239 -20.71 8.43 5.84
N SER A 240 -21.63 9.36 6.12
CA SER A 240 -21.41 10.44 7.10
C SER A 240 -21.17 9.88 8.50
N ALA A 241 -21.98 8.92 8.93
CA ALA A 241 -21.82 8.30 10.23
C ALA A 241 -20.55 7.41 10.30
N ALA A 242 -20.20 6.69 9.23
CA ALA A 242 -18.94 5.93 9.18
C ALA A 242 -17.71 6.85 9.31
N LEU A 243 -17.71 7.99 8.61
CA LEU A 243 -16.63 8.98 8.70
C LEU A 243 -16.60 9.70 10.06
N GLY A 244 -17.77 10.01 10.63
CA GLY A 244 -17.88 10.65 11.95
C GLY A 244 -17.46 9.74 13.11
N ASN A 245 -17.57 8.42 12.94
CA ASN A 245 -17.15 7.43 13.93
C ASN A 245 -15.68 6.99 13.80
N ALA A 246 -14.96 7.43 12.77
CA ALA A 246 -13.61 6.98 12.50
C ALA A 246 -12.56 7.84 13.22
N ASP A 247 -11.61 7.19 13.89
CA ASP A 247 -10.40 7.82 14.43
C ASP A 247 -9.44 8.23 13.30
N VAL A 248 -9.47 7.49 12.18
CA VAL A 248 -8.59 7.70 11.02
C VAL A 248 -9.41 7.60 9.75
N VAL A 249 -9.27 8.58 8.86
CA VAL A 249 -9.84 8.55 7.51
C VAL A 249 -8.73 8.48 6.48
N ILE A 250 -8.78 7.47 5.61
CA ILE A 250 -7.84 7.27 4.51
C ILE A 250 -8.64 7.36 3.20
N SER A 251 -8.20 8.21 2.26
CA SER A 251 -8.88 8.38 0.98
C SER A 251 -7.92 8.19 -0.18
N GLY A 252 -8.36 7.45 -1.20
CA GLY A 252 -7.61 7.18 -2.40
C GLY A 252 -8.50 7.11 -3.63
N VAL A 253 -9.47 8.02 -3.76
CA VAL A 253 -10.40 8.06 -4.89
C VAL A 253 -9.74 8.75 -6.09
N PRO A 254 -9.63 8.08 -7.26
CA PRO A 254 -8.92 8.62 -8.43
C PRO A 254 -9.75 9.66 -9.21
N VAL A 255 -10.57 10.46 -8.52
CA VAL A 255 -11.43 11.48 -9.13
C VAL A 255 -10.95 12.86 -8.69
N LYS A 256 -10.49 13.66 -9.65
CA LYS A 256 -10.07 15.05 -9.43
C LYS A 256 -11.26 15.85 -8.88
N GLY A 257 -11.15 16.32 -7.64
CA GLY A 257 -12.22 17.09 -6.96
C GLY A 257 -13.09 16.27 -6.00
N PHE A 258 -12.82 14.98 -5.80
CA PHE A 258 -13.49 14.21 -4.77
C PHE A 258 -13.21 14.80 -3.38
N LYS A 259 -14.28 15.09 -2.64
CA LYS A 259 -14.22 15.54 -1.25
C LYS A 259 -14.68 14.40 -0.36
N ALA A 260 -13.72 13.71 0.28
CA ALA A 260 -14.02 12.61 1.20
C ALA A 260 -14.88 13.08 2.38
N LEU A 261 -14.66 14.32 2.83
CA LEU A 261 -15.38 14.97 3.91
C LEU A 261 -16.06 16.23 3.37
N VAL A 262 -17.38 16.32 3.51
CA VAL A 262 -18.09 17.60 3.43
C VAL A 262 -18.13 18.14 4.85
N TYR A 263 -17.17 18.99 5.20
CA TYR A 263 -17.22 19.70 6.47
C TYR A 263 -18.33 20.74 6.40
N ASN A 264 -19.54 20.40 6.86
CA ASN A 264 -20.57 21.41 7.10
C ASN A 264 -20.13 22.23 8.31
N ARG A 265 -19.50 23.39 8.05
CA ARG A 265 -19.49 24.49 9.02
C ARG A 265 -20.94 24.96 9.19
N HIS A 266 -21.73 24.27 10.00
CA HIS A 266 -22.83 24.94 10.67
C HIS A 266 -22.20 25.85 11.73
N ARG A 267 -21.76 27.04 11.30
CA ARG A 267 -21.72 28.19 12.20
C ARG A 267 -23.18 28.51 12.45
N GLY A 268 -23.68 28.12 13.62
CA GLY A 268 -24.98 28.56 14.11
C GLY A 268 -25.04 30.09 14.05
N SER A 269 -26.10 30.60 13.42
CA SER A 269 -26.62 31.95 13.62
C SER A 269 -27.03 32.15 15.07
#